data_AF-A0A2G9MSY5-F1
#
_entry.id   AF-A0A2G9MSY5-F1
#
_cell.length_a   1.000
_cell.length_b   1.000
_cell.length_c   1.000
_cell.angle_alpha   90.00
_cell.angle_beta   90.00
_cell.angle_gamma   90.00
#
_symmetry.space_group_name_H-M   'P 1'
#
loop_
_entity.id
_entity.type
_entity.pdbx_description
1 polymer ?
#
loop_
_entity_poly.entity_id
_entity_poly.type
_entity_poly.pdbx_seq_one_letter_code
_entity_poly.pdbx_strand_id
1 'polypeptide(L)'
;MKVEEFKEKVKTILASTVKFDGHVNKVVNSIDEDRQKRILEWVDRCKNGIEVPEPCTNFKNLISFIFKSNDNKIRGILTKEKNSYFVELFLDKHKYYDRKRKFLGI
;
A
#
# COMPACT_ATOMS: atom_id res chain seq x y z
N MET A 1 12.45 12.04 -1.61
CA MET A 1 13.18 10.87 -2.19
C MET A 1 12.76 10.57 -3.64
N LYS A 2 13.60 9.89 -4.44
CA LYS A 2 13.25 9.48 -5.81
C LYS A 2 12.30 8.26 -5.80
N VAL A 3 11.53 8.05 -6.87
CA VAL A 3 10.56 6.93 -6.97
C VAL A 3 11.21 5.56 -6.77
N GLU A 4 12.35 5.31 -7.42
CA GLU A 4 13.03 4.01 -7.30
C GLU A 4 13.58 3.80 -5.89
N GLU A 5 14.09 4.86 -5.24
CA GLU A 5 14.51 4.79 -3.85
C GLU A 5 13.33 4.47 -2.91
N PHE A 6 12.15 5.05 -3.15
CA PHE A 6 10.94 4.74 -2.40
C PHE A 6 10.55 3.26 -2.55
N LYS A 7 10.56 2.73 -3.79
CA LYS A 7 10.22 1.33 -4.06
C LYS A 7 11.20 0.37 -3.41
N GLU A 8 12.49 0.67 -3.48
CA GLU A 8 13.51 -0.16 -2.84
C GLU A 8 13.32 -0.17 -1.32
N LYS A 9 13.06 0.99 -0.68
CA LYS A 9 12.73 1.04 0.75
C LYS A 9 11.52 0.19 1.11
N VAL A 10 10.44 0.22 0.31
CA VAL A 10 9.27 -0.65 0.52
C VAL A 10 9.65 -2.13 0.46
N LYS A 11 10.41 -2.55 -0.57
CA LYS A 11 10.86 -3.95 -0.70
C LYS A 11 11.73 -4.37 0.48
N THR A 12 12.63 -3.50 0.94
CA THR A 12 13.48 -3.75 2.10
C THR A 12 12.66 -3.94 3.37
N ILE A 13 11.71 -3.03 3.66
CA ILE A 13 10.83 -3.12 4.83
C ILE A 13 10.05 -4.44 4.82
N LEU A 14 9.48 -4.79 3.66
CA LEU A 14 8.63 -5.97 3.54
C LEU A 14 9.42 -7.28 3.46
N ALA A 15 10.73 -7.20 3.23
CA ALA A 15 11.63 -8.32 2.96
C ALA A 15 11.07 -9.28 1.88
N SER A 16 10.44 -8.70 0.85
CA SER A 16 9.76 -9.45 -0.21
C SER A 16 9.68 -8.66 -1.51
N THR A 17 9.55 -9.38 -2.62
CA THR A 17 9.25 -8.78 -3.92
C THR A 17 7.78 -8.39 -3.96
N VAL A 18 7.52 -7.08 -3.88
CA VAL A 18 6.17 -6.52 -3.90
C VAL A 18 5.90 -5.84 -5.24
N LYS A 19 4.72 -6.10 -5.80
CA LYS A 19 4.24 -5.41 -6.99
C LYS A 19 3.77 -4.00 -6.65
N PHE A 20 4.07 -3.02 -7.50
CA PHE A 20 3.57 -1.66 -7.36
C PHE A 20 2.46 -1.43 -8.40
N ASP A 21 1.26 -1.08 -7.94
CA ASP A 21 0.07 -0.92 -8.79
C ASP A 21 -0.59 0.45 -8.63
N GLY A 22 -1.48 0.81 -9.56
CA GLY A 22 -2.12 2.12 -9.62
C GLY A 22 -1.17 3.20 -10.14
N HIS A 23 -1.10 4.32 -9.42
CA HIS A 23 -0.32 5.50 -9.82
C HIS A 23 0.87 5.79 -8.89
N VAL A 24 1.48 4.75 -8.31
CA VAL A 24 2.61 4.87 -7.35
C VAL A 24 3.67 5.89 -7.79
N ASN A 25 4.18 5.79 -9.02
CA ASN A 25 5.20 6.74 -9.51
C ASN A 25 4.71 8.19 -9.49
N LYS A 26 3.45 8.44 -9.93
CA LYS A 26 2.87 9.78 -9.94
C LYS A 26 2.62 10.29 -8.52
N VAL A 27 2.09 9.43 -7.65
CA VAL A 27 1.83 9.76 -6.24
C VAL A 27 3.14 10.15 -5.57
N VAL A 28 4.16 9.30 -5.61
CA VAL A 28 5.47 9.53 -4.97
C VAL A 28 6.11 10.83 -5.49
N ASN A 29 6.08 11.08 -6.80
CA ASN A 29 6.63 12.31 -7.38
C ASN A 29 5.83 13.57 -7.01
N SER A 30 4.55 13.44 -6.67
CA SER A 30 3.66 14.57 -6.40
C SER A 30 3.59 14.99 -4.93
N ILE A 31 4.25 14.25 -4.05
CA ILE A 31 4.16 14.43 -2.60
C ILE A 31 5.54 14.77 -2.03
N ASP A 32 5.56 15.56 -0.96
CA ASP A 32 6.77 15.87 -0.21
C ASP A 32 7.37 14.62 0.45
N GLU A 33 8.63 14.74 0.89
CA GLU A 33 9.35 13.63 1.49
C GLU A 33 8.74 13.16 2.82
N ASP A 34 8.13 14.05 3.60
CA ASP A 34 7.52 13.69 4.87
C ASP A 34 6.29 12.79 4.67
N ARG A 35 5.49 13.06 3.64
CA ARG A 35 4.39 12.18 3.24
C ARG A 35 4.90 10.84 2.71
N GLN A 36 6.00 10.84 1.97
CA GLN A 36 6.63 9.59 1.53
C GLN A 36 7.06 8.76 2.76
N LYS A 37 7.70 9.39 3.76
CA LYS A 37 8.10 8.75 5.02
C LYS A 37 6.90 8.18 5.77
N ARG A 38 5.79 8.91 5.88
CA ARG A 38 4.56 8.40 6.50
C ARG A 38 4.00 7.16 5.81
N ILE A 39 4.10 7.07 4.49
CA ILE A 39 3.69 5.84 3.77
C ILE A 39 4.64 4.69 4.13
N LEU A 40 5.96 4.93 4.17
CA LEU A 40 6.94 3.91 4.57
C LEU A 40 6.74 3.45 6.02
N GLU A 41 6.48 4.36 6.94
CA GLU A 41 6.14 4.06 8.34
C GLU A 41 4.88 3.22 8.44
N TRP A 42 3.85 3.54 7.66
CA TRP A 42 2.64 2.73 7.60
C TRP A 42 2.91 1.33 7.03
N VAL A 43 3.74 1.19 5.99
CA VAL A 43 4.15 -0.10 5.43
C VAL A 43 4.88 -0.93 6.50
N ASP A 44 5.78 -0.32 7.27
CA ASP A 44 6.49 -0.98 8.37
C ASP A 44 5.54 -1.42 9.48
N ARG A 45 4.58 -0.56 9.86
CA ARG A 45 3.52 -0.92 10.82
C ARG A 45 2.67 -2.11 10.35
N CYS A 46 2.39 -2.22 9.05
CA CYS A 46 1.72 -3.40 8.49
C CYS A 46 2.58 -4.66 8.62
N LYS A 47 3.89 -4.56 8.35
CA LYS A 47 4.84 -5.67 8.48
C LYS A 47 4.92 -6.16 9.93
N ASN A 48 4.92 -5.23 10.88
CA ASN A 48 5.05 -5.48 12.31
C ASN A 48 3.71 -5.83 13.00
N GLY A 49 2.62 -5.97 12.25
CA GLY A 49 1.32 -6.39 12.79
C GLY A 49 0.62 -5.33 13.64
N ILE A 50 1.02 -4.07 13.51
CA ILE A 50 0.42 -2.93 14.23
C ILE A 50 -0.88 -2.51 13.54
N GLU A 51 -0.91 -2.53 12.20
CA GLU A 51 -2.11 -2.21 11.42
C GLU A 51 -3.10 -3.37 11.41
N VAL A 52 -4.39 -3.06 11.53
CA VAL A 52 -5.45 -4.07 11.48
C VAL A 52 -5.75 -4.41 10.01
N PRO A 53 -5.62 -5.68 9.60
CA PRO A 53 -5.97 -6.08 8.24
C PRO A 53 -7.48 -6.23 8.05
N GLU A 54 -7.94 -5.93 6.84
CA GLU A 54 -9.28 -6.21 6.35
C GLU A 54 -9.25 -7.45 5.43
N PRO A 55 -10.24 -8.35 5.50
CA PRO A 55 -10.31 -9.52 4.63
C PRO A 55 -10.71 -9.12 3.20
N CYS A 56 -10.04 -9.70 2.19
CA CYS A 56 -10.46 -9.57 0.79
C CYS A 56 -11.53 -10.63 0.47
N THR A 57 -12.81 -10.24 0.36
CA THR A 57 -13.91 -11.22 0.17
C THR A 57 -13.87 -11.92 -1.20
N ASN A 58 -13.38 -11.24 -2.23
CA ASN A 58 -13.23 -11.83 -3.57
C ASN A 58 -12.00 -12.74 -3.69
N PHE A 59 -11.03 -12.62 -2.78
CA PHE A 59 -9.78 -13.39 -2.78
C PHE A 59 -9.53 -13.95 -1.37
N LYS A 60 -10.09 -15.13 -1.09
CA LYS A 60 -10.12 -15.72 0.26
C LYS A 60 -8.75 -15.92 0.91
N ASN A 61 -7.67 -16.02 0.13
CA ASN A 61 -6.30 -16.16 0.60
C ASN A 61 -5.61 -14.81 0.89
N LEU A 62 -6.24 -13.68 0.57
CA LEU A 62 -5.67 -12.35 0.75
C LEU A 62 -6.28 -11.61 1.95
N ILE A 63 -5.44 -10.78 2.55
CA ILE A 63 -5.82 -9.70 3.45
C ILE A 63 -5.25 -8.39 2.91
N SER A 64 -5.86 -7.28 3.29
CA SER A 64 -5.49 -5.93 2.86
C SER A 64 -5.34 -5.00 4.04
N PHE A 65 -4.37 -4.10 3.96
CA PHE A 65 -4.20 -2.98 4.87
C PHE A 65 -4.52 -1.70 4.13
N ILE A 66 -5.24 -0.80 4.79
CA ILE A 66 -5.76 0.41 4.16
C ILE A 66 -5.00 1.64 4.67
N PHE A 67 -4.41 2.39 3.75
CA PHE A 67 -3.83 3.69 4.03
C PHE A 67 -4.77 4.81 3.59
N LYS A 68 -5.08 5.74 4.51
CA LYS A 68 -5.86 6.95 4.21
C LYS A 68 -5.11 8.17 4.73
N SER A 69 -4.63 9.03 3.83
CA SER A 69 -4.12 10.35 4.25
C SER A 69 -5.28 11.29 4.64
N ASN A 70 -5.03 12.16 5.62
CA ASN A 70 -6.00 13.15 6.08
C ASN A 70 -6.41 14.17 5.01
N ASP A 71 -5.59 14.38 3.98
CA ASP A 71 -5.85 15.35 2.92
C ASP A 71 -6.67 14.80 1.75
N ASN A 72 -7.18 13.55 1.84
CA ASN A 72 -7.94 12.85 0.81
C ASN A 72 -7.24 12.70 -0.56
N LYS A 73 -5.98 13.11 -0.68
CA LYS A 73 -5.23 13.08 -1.95
C LYS A 73 -4.58 11.73 -2.21
N ILE A 74 -4.32 10.95 -1.16
CA ILE A 74 -3.58 9.71 -1.25
C ILE A 74 -4.35 8.62 -0.50
N ARG A 75 -4.53 7.50 -1.20
CA ARG A 75 -5.07 6.27 -0.66
C ARG A 75 -4.14 5.13 -1.06
N GLY A 76 -3.97 4.20 -0.14
CA GLY A 76 -3.14 3.02 -0.36
C GLY A 76 -3.85 1.75 0.05
N ILE A 77 -3.51 0.67 -0.65
CA ILE A 77 -3.88 -0.68 -0.26
C ILE A 77 -2.61 -1.51 -0.34
N LEU A 78 -2.24 -2.14 0.77
CA LEU A 78 -1.17 -3.12 0.81
C LEU A 78 -1.81 -4.49 0.98
N THR A 79 -1.62 -5.41 0.04
CA THR A 79 -2.19 -6.76 0.12
C THR A 79 -1.15 -7.78 0.51
N LYS A 80 -1.56 -8.78 1.29
CA LYS A 80 -0.71 -9.86 1.79
C LYS A 80 -1.46 -11.18 1.65
N GLU A 81 -0.74 -12.24 1.26
CA GLU A 81 -1.27 -13.60 1.41
C GLU A 81 -1.31 -13.99 2.89
N LYS A 82 -2.40 -14.61 3.32
CA LYS A 82 -2.57 -15.11 4.69
C LYS A 82 -1.38 -16.01 5.06
N ASN A 83 -0.74 -15.72 6.19
CA ASN A 83 0.41 -16.45 6.73
C ASN A 83 1.64 -16.51 5.78
N SER A 84 1.72 -15.63 4.80
CA SER A 84 2.75 -15.66 3.76
C SER A 84 3.34 -14.25 3.57
N TYR A 85 3.65 -13.85 2.33
CA TYR A 85 4.33 -12.61 1.97
C TYR A 85 3.37 -11.50 1.49
N PHE A 86 3.91 -10.27 1.44
CA PHE A 86 3.21 -9.12 0.88
C PHE A 86 3.25 -9.17 -0.65
N VAL A 87 2.11 -8.93 -1.28
CA VAL A 87 1.89 -9.17 -2.71
C VAL A 87 1.97 -7.88 -3.51
N GLU A 88 1.23 -6.85 -3.09
CA GLU A 88 1.07 -5.63 -3.88
C GLU A 88 0.88 -4.41 -2.98
N LEU A 89 1.57 -3.32 -3.33
CA LEU A 89 1.31 -1.97 -2.84
C LEU A 89 0.63 -1.17 -3.96
N PHE A 90 -0.64 -0.89 -3.76
CA PHE A 90 -1.42 0.02 -4.58
C PHE A 90 -1.41 1.42 -3.96
N LEU A 91 -1.07 2.45 -4.74
CA LEU A 91 -1.18 3.86 -4.32
C LEU A 91 -1.88 4.68 -5.40
N ASP A 92 -2.93 5.41 -5.03
CA ASP A 92 -3.67 6.25 -5.96
C ASP A 92 -4.50 7.34 -5.27
N LYS A 93 -5.17 8.17 -6.07
CA LYS A 93 -6.25 9.07 -5.66
C LYS A 93 -7.57 8.29 -5.49
N HIS A 94 -8.54 8.92 -4.82
CA HIS A 94 -9.81 8.33 -4.41
C HIS A 94 -10.52 7.45 -5.46
N LYS A 95 -10.69 7.94 -6.69
CA LYS A 95 -11.49 7.25 -7.73
C LYS A 95 -10.98 5.84 -8.08
N TYR A 96 -9.67 5.66 -8.19
CA TYR A 96 -9.07 4.37 -8.55
C TYR A 96 -8.96 3.44 -7.34
N TYR A 97 -8.80 4.02 -6.15
CA TYR A 97 -8.86 3.30 -4.90
C TYR A 97 -10.23 2.61 -4.69
N ASP A 98 -11.34 3.30 -4.97
CA ASP A 98 -12.68 2.70 -4.83
C ASP A 98 -12.88 1.51 -5.77
N ARG A 99 -12.34 1.60 -6.99
CA ARG A 99 -12.35 0.48 -7.93
C ARG A 99 -11.52 -0.70 -7.43
N LYS A 100 -10.33 -0.44 -6.89
CA LYS A 100 -9.45 -1.47 -6.35
C LYS A 100 -10.07 -2.15 -5.12
N ARG A 101 -10.70 -1.39 -4.23
CA ARG A 101 -11.48 -1.91 -3.11
C ARG A 101 -12.59 -2.85 -3.57
N LYS A 102 -13.44 -2.39 -4.50
CA LYS A 102 -14.52 -3.21 -5.06
C LYS A 102 -13.99 -4.49 -5.73
N PHE A 103 -12.86 -4.41 -6.41
CA PHE A 103 -12.18 -5.57 -6.99
C PHE A 103 -11.73 -6.57 -5.93
N LEU A 104 -11.15 -6.12 -4.83
CA LEU A 104 -10.71 -6.97 -3.71
C LEU A 104 -11.87 -7.45 -2.83
N GLY A 105 -13.02 -6.77 -2.91
CA GLY A 105 -14.19 -7.04 -2.08
C GLY A 105 -14.04 -6.52 -0.65
N ILE A 106 -13.52 -5.28 -0.53
CA ILE A 106 -13.28 -4.54 0.73
C ILE A 106 -14.20 -3.34 0.83
#